data_AF-A0A084XW61-F1
#
_entry.id   AF-A0A084XW61-F1
#
_cell.length_a   1.000
_cell.length_b   1.000
_cell.length_c   1.000
_cell.angle_alpha   90.00
_cell.angle_beta   90.00
_cell.angle_gamma   90.00
#
_symmetry.space_group_name_H-M   'P 1'
#
loop_
_entity.id
_entity.type
_entity.pdbx_description
1 polymer ?
#
loop_
_entity_poly.entity_id
_entity_poly.type
_entity_poly.pdbx_seq_one_letter_code
_entity_poly.pdbx_strand_id
1 'polypeptide(L)' 'MDNTRTMDKNLRALGAEVIFSGSSWVNIILPNAETLSAARSALVQAGHYVQSITNNEDGTLYVRANY' A
#
# COMPACT_ATOMS: atom_id res chain seq x y z
N MET A 1 4.25 12.50 -14.74
CA MET A 1 5.16 11.98 -13.70
C MET A 1 4.51 10.72 -13.14
N ASP A 2 5.24 9.62 -13.14
CA ASP A 2 4.74 8.26 -12.84
C ASP A 2 4.57 8.06 -11.33
N ASN A 3 3.66 8.79 -10.70
CA ASN A 3 3.53 8.82 -9.24
C ASN A 3 3.22 7.43 -8.65
N THR A 4 2.48 6.58 -9.36
CA THR A 4 2.25 5.19 -8.96
C THR A 4 3.54 4.37 -8.94
N ARG A 5 4.45 4.58 -9.91
CA ARG A 5 5.72 3.86 -9.95
C ARG A 5 6.63 4.27 -8.79
N THR A 6 6.59 5.54 -8.38
CA THR A 6 7.25 6.02 -7.16
C THR A 6 6.62 5.42 -5.90
N MET A 7 5.29 5.32 -5.84
CA MET A 7 4.58 4.66 -4.74
C MET A 7 4.98 3.18 -4.62
N ASP A 8 4.95 2.41 -5.71
CA ASP A 8 5.38 1.00 -5.72
C ASP A 8 6.80 0.85 -5.17
N LYS A 9 7.74 1.69 -5.63
CA LYS A 9 9.11 1.69 -5.13
C LYS A 9 9.19 1.98 -3.63
N ASN A 10 8.45 2.97 -3.14
CA ASN A 10 8.44 3.35 -1.73
C ASN A 10 7.82 2.26 -0.85
N LEU A 11 6.72 1.64 -1.29
CA LEU A 11 6.08 0.55 -0.57
C LEU A 11 6.98 -0.69 -0.50
N ARG A 12 7.60 -1.08 -1.62
CA ARG A 12 8.56 -2.19 -1.65
C ARG A 12 9.79 -1.93 -0.78
N ALA A 13 10.23 -0.68 -0.65
CA ALA A 13 11.31 -0.31 0.26
C ALA A 13 10.96 -0.51 1.75
N LEU A 14 9.66 -0.53 2.08
CA LEU A 14 9.16 -0.88 3.43
C LEU A 14 9.03 -2.39 3.64
N GLY A 15 9.42 -3.21 2.66
CA GLY A 15 9.18 -4.65 2.65
C GLY A 15 7.73 -5.02 2.32
N ALA A 16 6.95 -4.08 1.75
CA ALA A 16 5.57 -4.35 1.36
C ALA A 16 5.49 -5.12 0.04
N GLU A 17 4.51 -6.01 -0.07
CA GLU A 17 4.11 -6.59 -1.35
C GLU A 17 3.01 -5.72 -1.99
N VAL A 18 3.17 -5.36 -3.27
CA VAL A 18 2.23 -4.51 -4.00
C VAL A 18 1.67 -5.29 -5.19
N ILE A 19 0.35 -5.48 -5.19
CA ILE A 19 -0.38 -6.28 -6.16
C ILE A 19 -1.42 -5.40 -6.84
N PHE A 20 -1.12 -4.99 -8.07
CA PHE A 20 -2.09 -4.31 -8.92
C PHE A 20 -3.11 -5.33 -9.41
N SER A 21 -4.36 -5.19 -8.96
CA SER A 21 -5.45 -5.97 -9.52
C SER A 21 -5.86 -5.32 -10.85
N GLY A 22 -6.37 -6.10 -11.82
CA GLY A 22 -6.85 -5.54 -13.09
C GLY A 22 -8.12 -4.66 -12.95
N SER A 23 -8.76 -4.70 -11.79
CA SER A 23 -9.75 -3.73 -11.33
C SER A 23 -9.03 -2.50 -10.77
N SER A 24 -9.57 -1.28 -10.83
CA SER A 24 -8.99 0.00 -10.35
C SER A 24 -8.59 0.08 -8.86
N TRP A 25 -7.85 -0.92 -8.38
CA TRP A 25 -7.51 -1.21 -7.01
C TRP A 25 -6.09 -1.82 -6.95
N VAL A 26 -5.34 -1.39 -5.95
CA VAL A 26 -4.08 -1.96 -5.54
C VAL A 26 -4.27 -2.60 -4.16
N ASN A 27 -3.81 -3.83 -4.02
CA ASN A 27 -3.70 -4.50 -2.72
C ASN A 27 -2.25 -4.44 -2.28
N ILE A 28 -2.04 -4.09 -1.02
CA ILE A 28 -0.72 -3.89 -0.43
C ILE A 28 -0.66 -4.71 0.85
N ILE A 29 0.38 -5.52 0.99
CA ILE A 29 0.62 -6.35 2.16
C ILE A 29 1.82 -5.76 2.89
N LEU A 30 1.60 -5.23 4.10
CA LEU A 30 2.64 -4.65 4.93
C LEU A 30 3.09 -5.65 5.99
N PRO A 31 4.40 -5.76 6.26
CA PRO A 31 4.92 -6.76 7.19
C PRO A 31 4.60 -6.46 8.66
N ASN A 32 4.31 -5.21 9.00
CA ASN A 32 3.97 -4.79 10.37
C ASN A 32 3.19 -3.46 10.39
N ALA A 33 2.57 -3.15 11.52
CA ALA A 33 1.79 -1.93 11.70
C ALA A 33 2.61 -0.63 11.71
N GLU A 34 3.90 -0.69 12.05
CA GLU A 34 4.78 0.48 12.09
C GLU A 34 5.00 1.07 10.69
N THR A 35 5.03 0.22 9.66
CA THR A 35 5.16 0.65 8.25
C THR A 35 3.90 1.30 7.67
N LEU A 36 2.75 1.24 8.37
CA LEU A 36 1.47 1.75 7.88
C LEU A 36 1.48 3.26 7.60
N SER A 37 2.11 4.05 8.47
CA SER A 37 2.15 5.51 8.31
C SER A 37 2.92 5.92 7.04
N ALA A 38 4.04 5.25 6.79
CA ALA A 38 4.85 5.46 5.59
C ALA A 38 4.10 5.00 4.33
N ALA A 39 3.42 3.84 4.39
CA ALA A 39 2.61 3.33 3.29
C ALA A 39 1.46 4.27 2.92
N ARG A 40 0.74 4.82 3.90
CA ARG A 40 -0.31 5.82 3.67
C ARG A 40 0.24 7.08 3.00
N SER A 41 1.41 7.53 3.44
CA SER A 41 2.07 8.71 2.86
C SER A 41 2.45 8.48 1.39
N ALA A 42 2.93 7.28 1.04
CA ALA A 42 3.23 6.93 -0.35
C ALA A 42 1.97 6.87 -1.22
N LEU A 43 0.88 6.31 -0.69
CA LEU A 43 -0.43 6.25 -1.37
C LEU A 43 -1.00 7.64 -1.67
N VAL A 44 -1.02 8.53 -0.66
CA VAL A 44 -1.55 9.90 -0.81
C VAL A 44 -0.73 10.70 -1.82
N GLN A 45 0.59 10.58 -1.80
CA GLN A 45 1.46 11.23 -2.80
C GLN A 45 1.18 10.78 -4.23
N ALA A 46 0.72 9.53 -4.40
CA ALA A 46 0.33 9.00 -5.70
C ALA A 46 -1.14 9.26 -6.07
N GLY A 47 -1.92 9.90 -5.20
CA GLY A 47 -3.34 10.17 -5.44
C GLY A 47 -4.24 8.95 -5.19
N HIS A 48 -3.72 7.93 -4.50
CA HIS A 48 -4.46 6.75 -4.12
C HIS A 48 -5.04 6.91 -2.72
N TYR A 49 -6.32 6.58 -2.58
CA TYR A 49 -7.13 6.60 -1.38
C TYR A 49 -7.26 5.18 -0.83
N VAL A 50 -6.95 5.04 0.46
CA VAL A 50 -7.14 3.78 1.20
C VAL A 50 -8.64 3.56 1.40
N GLN A 51 -9.13 2.41 0.92
CA GLN A 51 -10.50 1.96 1.11
C GLN A 51 -10.64 1.15 2.40
N SER A 52 -9.69 0.25 2.67
CA SER A 52 -9.74 -0.62 3.84
C SER A 52 -8.34 -1.00 4.33
N ILE A 53 -8.23 -1.23 5.64
CA ILE A 53 -7.04 -1.76 6.29
C ILE A 53 -7.49 -2.92 7.19
N THR A 54 -6.93 -4.09 6.97
CA THR A 54 -7.20 -5.28 7.78
C THR A 54 -5.91 -5.68 8.50
N ASN A 55 -5.97 -5.77 9.83
CA ASN A 55 -4.88 -6.31 10.65
C ASN A 55 -5.09 -7.82 10.76
N ASN A 56 -4.06 -8.61 10.46
CA ASN A 56 -4.06 -10.04 10.77
C ASN A 56 -3.45 -10.29 12.15
N GLU A 57 -3.81 -11.43 12.75
CA GLU A 57 -3.30 -11.86 14.06
C GLU A 57 -1.76 -12.05 14.08
N ASP A 58 -1.18 -12.35 12.92
CA ASP A 58 0.28 -12.46 12.71
C ASP A 58 1.01 -11.10 12.68
N GLY A 59 0.28 -9.98 12.74
CA GLY A 59 0.84 -8.61 12.70
C GLY A 59 1.00 -8.02 11.30
N THR A 60 0.82 -8.82 10.25
CA THR A 60 0.73 -8.38 8.87
C THR A 60 -0.52 -7.51 8.63
N LEU A 61 -0.40 -6.47 7.81
CA LEU A 61 -1.53 -5.63 7.40
C LEU A 61 -1.86 -5.78 5.92
N TYR A 62 -3.14 -5.87 5.61
CA TYR A 62 -3.66 -5.81 4.24
C TYR A 62 -4.30 -4.44 4.02
N VAL A 63 -3.75 -3.68 3.08
CA VAL A 63 -4.25 -2.36 2.70
C VAL A 63 -4.80 -2.44 1.29
N ARG A 64 -6.03 -1.96 1.10
CA ARG A 64 -6.63 -1.82 -0.22
C ARG A 64 -6.78 -0.34 -0.54
N ALA A 65 -6.30 0.08 -1.70
CA ALA A 65 -6.43 1.45 -2.18
C ALA A 65 -6.87 1.47 -3.65
N ASN A 66 -7.48 2.56 -4.11
CA ASN A 66 -7.78 2.68 -5.55
C ASN A 66 -6.49 2.86 -6.35
N TYR A 67 -6.47 2.36 -7.58
CA TYR A 67 -5.40 2.52 -8.57
C TYR A 67 -5.87 3.44 -9.69
#